data_AF-A0A355YNM6-F1
#
_entry.id   AF-A0A355YNM6-F1
#
_cell.length_a   1.000
_cell.length_b   1.000
_cell.length_c   1.000
_cell.angle_alpha   90.00
_cell.angle_beta   90.00
_cell.angle_gamma   90.00
#
_symmetry.space_group_name_H-M   'P 1'
#
loop_
_entity.id
_entity.type
_entity.pdbx_description
1 polymer ?
#
loop_
_entity_poly.entity_id
_entity_poly.type
_entity_poly.pdbx_seq_one_letter_code
_entity_poly.pdbx_strand_id
1 'polypeptide(L)' 'GCVFWPRCLYATETCMHRSPELREIYDGHFVACHYMKNKRTLEENA' A
#
# COMPACT_ATOMS: atom_id res chain seq x y z
N GLY A 1 -5.73 10.45 -7.85
CA GLY A 1 -4.85 9.36 -8.29
C GLY A 1 -3.61 9.30 -7.41
N CYS A 2 -3.06 8.10 -7.19
CA CYS A 2 -1.83 7.85 -6.45
C CYS A 2 -0.64 8.58 -7.09
N VAL A 3 0.06 9.46 -6.38
CA VAL A 3 1.18 10.24 -6.94
C VAL A 3 2.34 9.39 -7.49
N PHE A 4 2.43 8.13 -7.05
CA PHE A 4 3.44 7.18 -7.50
C PHE A 4 3.05 6.38 -8.75
N TRP A 5 1.80 6.47 -9.23
CA TRP A 5 1.31 5.65 -10.35
C TRP A 5 2.20 5.69 -11.61
N PRO A 6 2.80 6.82 -12.03
CA PRO A 6 3.59 6.86 -13.28
C PRO A 6 4.91 6.08 -13.21
N ARG A 7 5.36 5.74 -11.99
CA ARG A 7 6.66 5.09 -11.74
C ARG A 7 6.55 3.80 -10.95
N CYS A 8 5.34 3.43 -10.50
CA CYS A 8 5.13 2.24 -9.69
C CYS A 8 5.02 1.01 -10.60
N LEU A 9 5.91 0.02 -10.39
CA LEU A 9 5.90 -1.25 -11.13
C LEU A 9 4.62 -2.08 -10.91
N TYR A 10 3.89 -1.79 -9.83
CA TYR A 10 2.64 -2.45 -9.45
C TYR A 10 1.40 -1.56 -9.69
N ALA A 11 1.53 -0.49 -10.47
CA ALA A 11 0.41 0.40 -10.75
C ALA A 11 -0.73 -0.33 -11.47
N THR A 12 -1.96 -0.05 -11.06
CA THR A 12 -3.18 -0.49 -11.73
C THR A 12 -4.01 0.73 -12.14
N GLU A 13 -5.10 0.53 -12.88
CA GLU A 13 -6.02 1.62 -13.25
C GLU A 13 -6.56 2.38 -12.03
N THR A 14 -6.80 1.68 -10.91
CA THR A 14 -7.23 2.31 -9.66
C THR A 14 -6.20 3.34 -9.16
N CYS A 15 -4.90 3.06 -9.32
CA CYS A 15 -3.83 3.97 -8.94
C CYS A 15 -3.85 5.26 -9.75
N MET A 16 -4.22 5.20 -11.04
CA MET A 16 -4.34 6.40 -11.89
C MET A 16 -5.52 7.26 -11.46
N HIS A 17 -6.69 6.65 -11.22
CA HIS A 17 -7.92 7.40 -10.99
C HIS A 17 -8.15 7.81 -9.53
N ARG A 18 -7.72 7.02 -8.55
CA ARG A 18 -8.01 7.24 -7.12
C ARG A 18 -6.77 7.41 -6.28
N SER A 19 -6.83 8.34 -5.32
CA SER A 19 -5.77 8.50 -4.33
C SER A 19 -5.98 7.47 -3.21
N PRO A 20 -4.93 6.73 -2.79
CA PRO A 20 -5.06 5.78 -1.70
C PRO A 20 -5.21 6.51 -0.37
N GLU A 21 -5.95 5.91 0.55
CA GLU A 21 -6.06 6.38 1.93
C GLU A 21 -4.76 6.11 2.69
N LEU A 22 -4.37 7.07 3.53
CA LEU A 22 -3.28 6.88 4.47
C LEU A 22 -3.80 6.00 5.62
N ARG A 23 -3.24 4.80 5.75
CA ARG A 23 -3.61 3.87 6.82
C ARG A 23 -2.38 3.29 7.49
N GLU A 24 -2.54 2.98 8.77
CA GLU A 24 -1.55 2.28 9.54
C GLU A 24 -1.52 0.79 9.18
N ILE A 25 -0.34 0.24 8.93
CA ILE A 25 -0.15 -1.17 8.57
C ILE A 25 0.72 -1.94 9.58
N TYR A 26 1.47 -1.22 10.42
CA TYR A 26 2.10 -1.68 11.65
C TYR A 26 2.26 -0.49 12.62
N ASP A 27 2.46 -0.74 13.90
CA ASP A 27 2.53 0.31 14.94
C ASP A 27 3.50 1.42 14.56
N GLY A 28 2.97 2.63 14.39
CA GLY A 28 3.72 3.82 14.00
C GLY A 28 4.10 3.90 12.51
N HIS A 29 3.59 3.02 11.64
CA HIS A 29 3.86 3.06 10.21
C HIS A 29 2.63 3.06 9.32
N PHE A 30 2.61 4.13 8.52
CA PHE A 30 1.51 4.50 7.68
C PHE A 30 1.91 4.39 6.23
N VAL A 31 1.01 3.83 5.43
CA VAL A 31 1.18 3.70 3.99
C VAL A 31 -0.08 4.19 3.30
N ALA A 32 0.11 4.94 2.22
CA ALA A 32 -0.93 5.33 1.29
C ALA A 32 -0.79 4.48 0.00
N CYS A 33 -1.21 3.21 0.08
CA CYS A 33 -1.17 2.27 -1.05
C CYS A 33 -2.47 1.46 -1.12
N HIS A 34 -3.03 1.37 -2.34
CA HIS A 34 -4.24 0.60 -2.63
C HIS A 34 -4.09 -0.91 -2.38
N TYR A 35 -2.87 -1.44 -2.50
CA TYR A 35 -2.63 -2.90 -2.50
C TYR A 35 -1.71 -3.40 -1.38
N MET A 36 -1.21 -2.52 -0.51
CA MET A 36 -0.37 -2.94 0.61
C MET A 36 -1.20 -3.75 1.62
N LYS A 37 -0.77 -4.95 2.00
CA LYS A 37 -1.48 -5.74 3.01
C LYS A 37 -0.89 -5.45 4.39
N ASN A 38 -1.74 -5.42 5.41
CA ASN A 38 -1.29 -5.30 6.80
C ASN A 38 -0.53 -6.59 7.13
N LYS A 39 0.80 -6.52 7.26
CA LYS A 39 1.59 -7.69 7.64
C LYS A 39 1.61 -7.76 9.16
N ARG A 40 0.75 -8.61 9.73
CA ARG A 40 0.93 -9.15 11.08
C ARG A 40 1.09 -10.68 11.11
N THR A 41 1.37 -11.30 9.97
CA THR A 41 1.54 -12.77 9.84
C THR A 41 2.86 -13.10 9.14
N LEU A 42 3.97 -12.72 9.77
CA LEU A 42 5.29 -13.32 9.52
C LEU A 42 5.88 -13.83 10.85
N GLU A 43 5.03 -14.43 11.70
CA GLU A 43 5.46 -15.32 12.79
C GLU A 43 5.21 -16.80 12.43
N GLU A 44 5.43 -17.17 11.16
CA GLU A 44 5.45 -18.57 10.75
C GLU A 44 6.70 -18.84 9.93
N ASN A 45 7.82 -18.96 10.65
CA ASN A 45 8.92 -19.91 10.42
C ASN A 45 9.99 -19.70 11.51
N ALA A 46 9.57 -19.88 12.76
CA ALA A 46 10.44 -20.41 13.80
C ALA A 46 10.47 -21.95 13.65
#